data_AF-A0A9E2JGX8-F1
#
_entry.id   AF-A0A9E2JGX8-F1
#
_cell.length_a   1.000
_cell.length_b   1.000
_cell.length_c   1.000
_cell.angle_alpha   90.00
_cell.angle_beta   90.00
_cell.angle_gamma   90.00
#
_symmetry.space_group_name_H-M   'P 1'
#
loop_
_entity.id
_entity.type
_entity.pdbx_description
1 polymer ?
#
loop_
_entity_poly.entity_id
_entity_poly.type
_entity_poly.pdbx_seq_one_letter_code
_entity_poly.pdbx_strand_id
1 'polypeptide(L)'
;MQGLQELWGLPVEEASWATGGYSGAISSGRTTCGLLIGSGAAIGLRCGREATGRPEDEEDRRTAAVKGVGRLYRAFLQEFGDTDCRTLTDCDFSSADEVGQYMANKTWEKKCDVFLRFVFDACRRMAEDGKI
;
A
#
# COMPACT_ATOMS: atom_id res chain seq x y z
N MET A 1 4.45 -4.32 -1.02
CA MET A 1 5.60 -3.44 -0.72
C MET A 1 6.80 -3.85 -1.57
N GLN A 2 7.14 -5.14 -1.58
CA GLN A 2 8.32 -5.74 -2.24
C GLN A 2 8.56 -5.24 -3.67
N GLY A 3 7.59 -5.38 -4.57
CA GLY A 3 7.87 -5.00 -5.96
C GLY A 3 8.03 -3.48 -6.19
N LEU A 4 7.54 -2.61 -5.29
CA LEU A 4 7.89 -1.18 -5.33
C LEU A 4 9.31 -0.95 -4.82
N GLN A 5 9.75 -1.71 -3.81
CA GLN A 5 11.14 -1.68 -3.34
C GLN A 5 12.09 -2.12 -4.45
N GLU A 6 11.79 -3.24 -5.13
CA GLU A 6 12.57 -3.72 -6.27
C GLU A 6 12.61 -2.67 -7.39
N LEU A 7 11.46 -2.12 -7.78
CA LEU A 7 11.36 -1.08 -8.82
C LEU A 7 12.23 0.16 -8.51
N TRP A 8 12.37 0.51 -7.24
CA TRP A 8 13.07 1.72 -6.81
C TRP A 8 14.46 1.46 -6.21
N GLY A 9 14.93 0.21 -6.21
CA GLY A 9 16.21 -0.18 -5.63
C GLY A 9 16.29 0.07 -4.11
N LEU A 10 15.20 -0.13 -3.38
CA LEU A 10 15.14 -0.01 -1.92
C LEU A 10 15.49 -1.34 -1.25
N PRO A 11 15.99 -1.34 0.01
CA PRO A 11 16.22 -2.57 0.78
C PRO A 11 14.94 -3.40 0.85
N VAL A 12 15.00 -4.67 0.46
CA VAL A 12 13.83 -5.56 0.43
C VAL A 12 13.68 -6.28 1.76
N GLU A 13 14.70 -6.97 2.25
CA GLU A 13 14.61 -7.89 3.38
C GLU A 13 14.15 -7.19 4.67
N GLU A 14 14.87 -6.18 5.14
CA GLU A 14 14.59 -5.53 6.42
C GLU A 14 13.29 -4.71 6.39
N ALA A 15 13.07 -3.98 5.30
CA ALA A 15 11.94 -3.08 5.19
C ALA A 15 10.62 -3.79 4.86
N SER A 16 10.65 -4.95 4.19
CA SER A 16 9.41 -5.70 3.89
C SER A 16 8.69 -6.17 5.14
N TRP A 17 9.44 -6.54 6.19
CA TRP A 17 8.86 -6.97 7.46
C TRP A 17 8.05 -5.88 8.17
N ALA A 18 8.36 -4.60 7.92
CA ALA A 18 7.61 -3.49 8.49
C ALA A 18 6.12 -3.50 8.11
N THR A 19 5.75 -4.20 7.02
CA THR A 19 4.36 -4.31 6.58
C THR A 19 3.83 -5.74 6.49
N GLY A 20 4.62 -6.74 6.90
CA GLY A 20 4.21 -8.15 6.87
C GLY A 20 3.03 -8.47 7.79
N GLY A 21 2.81 -7.67 8.83
CA GLY A 21 1.71 -7.87 9.80
C GLY A 21 0.31 -7.42 9.33
N TYR A 22 0.19 -6.72 8.20
CA TYR A 22 -1.10 -6.19 7.71
C TYR A 22 -1.82 -7.17 6.77
N SER A 23 -1.74 -8.47 7.06
CA SER A 23 -2.48 -9.49 6.29
C SER A 23 -3.98 -9.43 6.62
N GLY A 24 -4.83 -9.63 5.62
CA GLY A 24 -6.25 -9.31 5.73
C GLY A 24 -6.50 -7.87 6.17
N ALA A 25 -5.48 -7.00 5.99
CA ALA A 25 -5.16 -5.70 6.59
C ALA A 25 -5.21 -5.61 8.11
N ILE A 26 -6.01 -6.45 8.74
CA ILE A 26 -6.54 -6.22 10.08
C ILE A 26 -7.41 -7.40 10.49
N SER A 27 -7.16 -8.61 9.92
CA SER A 27 -7.83 -9.90 10.20
C SER A 27 -9.36 -9.85 10.39
N SER A 28 -9.99 -8.77 9.91
CA SER A 28 -11.42 -8.47 9.82
C SER A 28 -11.70 -7.60 8.59
N GLY A 29 -10.64 -7.10 7.95
CA GLY A 29 -10.69 -6.13 6.86
C GLY A 29 -11.16 -4.72 7.25
N ARG A 30 -11.52 -4.45 8.51
CA ARG A 30 -12.07 -3.15 8.95
C ARG A 30 -11.02 -2.06 9.18
N THR A 31 -10.11 -1.91 8.23
CA THR A 31 -9.16 -0.79 8.10
C THR A 31 -8.79 -0.59 6.66
N THR A 32 -8.07 0.50 6.41
CA THR A 32 -7.25 0.71 5.23
C THR A 32 -6.60 -0.57 4.69
N CYS A 33 -6.76 -0.81 3.39
CA CYS A 33 -6.18 -1.91 2.64
C CYS A 33 -4.68 -2.06 2.90
N GLY A 34 -4.23 -3.29 3.17
CA GLY A 34 -2.82 -3.60 3.42
C GLY A 34 -1.90 -3.21 2.25
N LEU A 35 -2.41 -3.22 1.01
CA LEU A 35 -1.69 -2.73 -0.17
C LEU A 35 -1.40 -1.23 -0.08
N LEU A 36 -2.37 -0.43 0.37
CA LEU A 36 -2.19 1.03 0.53
C LEU A 36 -1.21 1.33 1.66
N ILE A 37 -1.28 0.59 2.77
CA ILE A 37 -0.31 0.69 3.88
C ILE A 37 1.10 0.36 3.37
N GLY A 38 1.26 -0.78 2.70
CA GLY A 38 2.53 -1.22 2.12
C GLY A 38 3.12 -0.25 1.10
N SER A 39 2.26 0.31 0.25
CA SER A 39 2.70 1.28 -0.77
C SER A 39 3.02 2.63 -0.15
N GLY A 40 2.29 3.05 0.88
CA GLY A 40 2.62 4.24 1.66
C GLY A 40 3.98 4.13 2.35
N ALA A 41 4.27 2.97 2.94
CA ALA A 41 5.58 2.69 3.51
C ALA A 41 6.70 2.75 2.46
N ALA A 42 6.48 2.14 1.28
CA ALA A 42 7.44 2.20 0.18
C ALA A 42 7.68 3.64 -0.32
N ILE A 43 6.63 4.47 -0.41
CA ILE A 43 6.76 5.90 -0.74
C ILE A 43 7.62 6.62 0.30
N GLY A 44 7.36 6.38 1.60
CA GLY A 44 8.16 6.96 2.67
C GLY A 44 9.64 6.61 2.57
N LEU A 45 9.96 5.33 2.34
CA LEU A 45 11.33 4.86 2.12
C LEU A 45 11.98 5.51 0.90
N ARG A 46 11.23 5.66 -0.19
CA ARG A 46 11.72 6.31 -1.41
C ARG A 46 12.09 7.77 -1.17
N CYS A 47 11.18 8.56 -0.60
CA CYS A 47 11.45 9.98 -0.33
C CYS A 47 12.58 10.18 0.69
N GLY A 48 12.70 9.24 1.64
CA GLY A 48 13.74 9.21 2.67
C GLY A 48 15.06 8.53 2.28
N ARG A 49 15.24 8.04 1.05
CA ARG A 49 16.36 7.15 0.67
C ARG A 49 17.76 7.72 1.00
N GLU A 50 17.91 9.03 0.96
CA GLU A 50 19.17 9.74 1.20
C GLU A 50 19.15 10.57 2.49
N ALA A 51 18.12 10.39 3.32
CA ALA A 51 18.06 11.02 4.63
C ALA A 51 19.13 10.44 5.55
N THR A 52 19.72 11.29 6.39
CA THR A 52 20.72 10.87 7.40
C THR A 52 20.14 10.90 8.82
N GLY A 53 19.01 11.58 9.00
CA GLY A 53 18.30 11.71 10.26
C GLY A 53 16.93 11.05 10.25
N ARG A 54 16.15 11.35 11.28
CA ARG A 54 14.76 10.88 11.36
C ARG A 54 13.84 11.80 10.56
N PRO A 55 12.61 11.38 10.23
CA PRO A 55 11.68 12.23 9.48
C PRO A 55 11.43 13.61 10.10
N GLU A 56 11.49 13.75 11.42
CA GLU A 56 11.37 15.03 12.13
C GLU A 56 12.51 16.01 11.86
N ASP A 57 13.69 15.51 11.46
CA ASP A 57 14.87 16.32 11.16
C ASP A 57 14.96 16.68 9.65
N GLU A 58 14.12 16.06 8.82
CA GLU A 58 14.18 16.07 7.35
C GLU A 58 12.83 16.50 6.74
N GLU A 59 12.34 17.68 7.15
CA GLU A 59 10.96 18.15 6.92
C GLU A 59 10.53 18.15 5.45
N ASP A 60 11.43 18.50 4.51
CA ASP A 60 11.13 18.50 3.07
C ASP A 60 10.85 17.08 2.55
N ARG A 61 11.66 16.11 2.97
CA ARG A 61 11.50 14.70 2.59
C ARG A 61 10.26 14.10 3.23
N ARG A 62 10.03 14.41 4.52
CA ARG A 62 8.80 14.04 5.23
C ARG A 62 7.57 14.62 4.55
N THR A 63 7.61 15.88 4.15
CA THR A 63 6.52 16.55 3.42
C THR A 63 6.28 15.90 2.05
N ALA A 64 7.34 15.57 1.32
CA ALA A 64 7.23 14.84 0.05
C ALA A 64 6.55 13.47 0.24
N ALA A 65 6.96 12.71 1.25
CA ALA A 65 6.34 11.43 1.59
C ALA A 65 4.84 11.59 1.92
N VAL A 66 4.47 12.51 2.83
CA VAL A 66 3.08 12.76 3.22
C VAL A 66 2.23 13.17 2.01
N LYS A 67 2.73 14.07 1.17
CA LYS A 67 2.05 14.50 -0.06
C LYS A 67 1.91 13.35 -1.06
N GLY A 68 2.95 12.53 -1.21
CA GLY A 68 2.98 11.35 -2.06
C GLY A 68 1.91 10.34 -1.65
N VAL A 69 1.92 9.92 -0.38
CA VAL A 69 0.91 8.99 0.16
C VAL A 69 -0.50 9.57 0.02
N GLY A 70 -0.69 10.86 0.34
CA GLY A 70 -1.98 11.51 0.17
C GLY A 70 -2.47 11.55 -1.28
N ARG A 71 -1.57 11.69 -2.26
CA ARG A 71 -1.93 11.60 -3.70
C ARG A 71 -2.38 10.19 -4.08
N LEU A 72 -1.66 9.17 -3.63
CA LEU A 72 -2.02 7.77 -3.87
C LEU A 72 -3.41 7.46 -3.29
N TYR A 73 -3.67 7.83 -2.04
CA TYR A 73 -4.95 7.56 -1.38
C TYR A 73 -6.11 8.27 -2.07
N ARG A 74 -5.94 9.53 -2.47
CA ARG A 74 -6.99 10.25 -3.21
C ARG A 74 -7.29 9.62 -4.57
N ALA A 75 -6.25 9.23 -5.31
CA ALA A 75 -6.43 8.56 -6.60
C ALA A 75 -7.12 7.21 -6.43
N PHE A 76 -6.72 6.43 -5.41
CA PHE A 76 -7.33 5.14 -5.11
C PHE A 76 -8.80 5.28 -4.71
N LEU A 77 -9.11 6.23 -3.81
CA LEU A 77 -10.47 6.49 -3.38
C LEU A 77 -11.36 6.97 -4.53
N GLN A 78 -10.81 7.77 -5.45
CA GLN A 78 -11.55 8.21 -6.64
C GLN A 78 -11.86 7.06 -7.59
N GLU A 79 -10.96 6.08 -7.73
CA GLU A 79 -11.13 4.93 -8.63
C GLU A 79 -12.04 3.85 -8.02
N PHE A 80 -11.86 3.51 -6.74
CA PHE A 80 -12.48 2.35 -6.10
C PHE A 80 -13.54 2.68 -5.06
N GLY A 81 -13.73 3.96 -4.72
CA GLY A 81 -14.79 4.43 -3.83
C GLY A 81 -14.54 4.24 -2.33
N ASP A 82 -13.62 3.35 -1.93
CA ASP A 82 -13.25 3.15 -0.52
C ASP A 82 -11.74 2.83 -0.38
N THR A 83 -11.26 2.84 0.85
CA THR A 83 -9.93 2.35 1.23
C THR A 83 -9.99 1.20 2.24
N ASP A 84 -11.16 0.95 2.86
CA ASP A 84 -11.39 -0.14 3.80
C ASP A 84 -11.31 -1.51 3.12
N CYS A 85 -10.47 -2.41 3.65
CA CYS A 85 -10.17 -3.69 3.03
C CYS A 85 -11.43 -4.56 2.90
N ARG A 86 -12.27 -4.63 3.94
CA ARG A 86 -13.51 -5.41 3.94
C ARG A 86 -14.49 -4.88 2.91
N THR A 87 -14.63 -3.56 2.81
CA THR A 87 -15.51 -2.92 1.82
C THR A 87 -15.02 -3.18 0.39
N LEU A 88 -13.71 -3.18 0.17
CA LEU A 88 -13.12 -3.44 -1.14
C LEU A 88 -13.22 -4.91 -1.57
N THR A 89 -13.02 -5.84 -0.63
CA THR A 89 -12.96 -7.28 -0.90
C THR A 89 -14.29 -8.00 -0.71
N ASP A 90 -15.27 -7.35 -0.08
CA ASP A 90 -16.54 -7.94 0.36
C ASP A 90 -16.32 -9.14 1.30
N CYS A 91 -15.31 -9.10 2.16
CA CYS A 91 -14.93 -10.22 3.03
C CYS A 91 -14.57 -9.76 4.46
N ASP A 92 -15.25 -10.34 5.44
CA ASP A 92 -14.84 -10.32 6.83
C ASP A 92 -13.75 -11.37 7.08
N PHE A 93 -12.49 -10.92 7.15
CA PHE A 93 -11.36 -11.81 7.39
C PHE A 93 -11.33 -12.42 8.81
N SER A 94 -12.27 -12.06 9.69
CA SER A 94 -12.43 -12.71 11.00
C SER A 94 -13.40 -13.90 10.97
N SER A 95 -14.15 -14.05 9.87
CA SER A 95 -15.10 -15.14 9.64
C SER A 95 -14.43 -16.26 8.86
N ALA A 96 -14.27 -17.44 9.47
CA ALA A 96 -13.68 -18.60 8.81
C ALA A 96 -14.46 -19.01 7.55
N ASP A 97 -15.79 -18.89 7.57
CA ASP A 97 -16.65 -19.23 6.44
C ASP A 97 -16.45 -18.25 5.26
N GLU A 98 -16.42 -16.95 5.53
CA GLU A 98 -16.18 -15.94 4.48
C GLU A 98 -14.77 -16.06 3.91
N VAL A 99 -13.76 -16.30 4.76
CA VAL A 99 -12.39 -16.58 4.32
C VAL A 99 -12.35 -17.83 3.44
N GLY A 100 -13.06 -18.90 3.83
CA GLY A 100 -13.17 -20.11 3.03
C GLY A 100 -13.75 -19.83 1.63
N GLN A 101 -14.82 -19.04 1.54
CA GLN A 101 -15.42 -18.64 0.27
C GLN A 101 -14.50 -17.73 -0.55
N TYR A 102 -13.84 -16.76 0.09
CA TYR A 102 -12.87 -15.87 -0.54
C TYR A 102 -11.74 -16.67 -1.19
N MET A 103 -11.26 -17.70 -0.49
CA MET A 103 -10.20 -18.57 -0.97
C MET A 103 -10.67 -19.50 -2.11
N ALA A 104 -11.82 -20.15 -1.94
CA ALA A 104 -12.38 -21.05 -2.95
C ALA A 104 -12.69 -20.34 -4.28
N ASN A 105 -13.18 -19.10 -4.20
CA ASN A 105 -13.55 -18.29 -5.37
C ASN A 105 -12.38 -17.50 -5.96
N LYS A 106 -11.20 -17.57 -5.33
CA LYS A 106 -10.03 -16.76 -5.66
C LYS A 106 -10.34 -15.28 -5.81
N THR A 107 -11.13 -14.74 -4.87
CA THR A 107 -11.63 -13.36 -4.96
C THR A 107 -10.49 -12.33 -5.08
N TRP A 108 -9.30 -12.64 -4.55
CA TRP A 108 -8.11 -11.79 -4.67
C TRP A 108 -7.72 -11.49 -6.13
N GLU A 109 -7.88 -12.43 -7.06
CA GLU A 109 -7.50 -12.24 -8.47
C GLU A 109 -8.36 -11.15 -9.14
N LYS A 110 -9.62 -11.02 -8.68
CA LYS A 110 -10.59 -10.07 -9.24
C LYS A 110 -10.61 -8.72 -8.52
N LYS A 111 -10.05 -8.67 -7.30
CA LYS A 111 -10.09 -7.49 -6.43
C LYS A 111 -8.67 -7.01 -6.12
N CYS A 112 -7.94 -7.72 -5.26
CA CYS A 112 -6.61 -7.34 -4.81
C CYS A 112 -5.60 -7.17 -5.96
N ASP A 113 -5.60 -8.05 -6.95
CA ASP A 113 -4.66 -7.95 -8.09
C ASP A 113 -4.98 -6.74 -8.99
N VAL A 114 -6.27 -6.37 -9.09
CA VAL A 114 -6.70 -5.15 -9.78
C VAL A 114 -6.21 -3.91 -9.03
N PHE A 115 -6.36 -3.89 -7.70
CA PHE A 115 -5.84 -2.83 -6.85
C PHE A 115 -4.31 -2.73 -6.94
N LEU A 116 -3.62 -3.88 -6.93
CA LEU A 116 -2.17 -3.97 -7.04
C LEU A 116 -1.67 -3.32 -8.32
N ARG A 117 -2.25 -3.67 -9.47
CA ARG A 117 -1.91 -3.07 -10.76
C ARG A 117 -2.11 -1.56 -10.76
N PHE A 118 -3.27 -1.09 -10.29
CA PHE A 118 -3.55 0.35 -10.20
C PHE A 118 -2.52 1.09 -9.35
N VAL A 119 -2.23 0.56 -8.16
CA VAL A 119 -1.29 1.20 -7.23
C VAL A 119 0.13 1.19 -7.80
N PHE A 120 0.56 0.11 -8.45
CA PHE A 120 1.84 0.06 -9.16
C PHE A 120 1.95 1.13 -10.23
N ASP A 121 0.95 1.24 -11.10
CA ASP A 121 0.94 2.22 -12.18
C ASP A 121 0.86 3.67 -11.67
N ALA A 122 0.12 3.90 -10.58
CA ALA A 122 0.06 5.20 -9.92
C ALA A 122 1.42 5.58 -9.33
N CYS A 123 2.03 4.68 -8.54
CA CYS A 123 3.34 4.91 -7.92
C CYS A 123 4.44 5.10 -8.96
N ARG A 124 4.46 4.29 -10.03
CA ARG A 124 5.43 4.45 -11.14
C ARG A 124 5.31 5.82 -11.78
N ARG A 125 4.10 6.25 -12.16
CA ARG A 125 3.86 7.58 -12.77
C ARG A 125 4.22 8.71 -11.81
N MET A 126 3.88 8.59 -10.52
CA MET A 126 4.25 9.59 -9.52
C MET A 126 5.78 9.73 -9.40
N ALA A 127 6.53 8.63 -9.48
CA ALA A 127 7.99 8.65 -9.48
C ALA A 127 8.56 9.29 -10.76
N GLU A 128 8.02 8.94 -11.92
CA GLU A 128 8.42 9.51 -13.23
C GLU A 128 8.16 11.02 -13.30
N ASP A 129 7.05 11.49 -12.73
CA ASP A 129 6.66 12.90 -12.66
C ASP A 129 7.44 13.71 -11.59
N GLY A 130 8.37 13.08 -10.85
CA GLY A 130 9.10 13.72 -9.76
C GLY A 130 8.22 14.10 -8.56
N LYS A 131 7.07 13.44 -8.39
CA LYS A 131 6.14 13.67 -7.27
C LYS A 131 6.51 12.86 -6.02
N ILE A 132 7.32 11.79 -6.17
CA ILE A 132 7.89 10.95 -5.10
C ILE A 132 9.26 10.37 -5.47
#